data_AF-A0A9X2FB60-F1
#
_entry.id   AF-A0A9X2FB60-F1
#
_cell.length_a   1.000
_cell.length_b   1.000
_cell.length_c   1.000
_cell.angle_alpha   90.00
_cell.angle_beta   90.00
_cell.angle_gamma   90.00
#
_symmetry.space_group_name_H-M   'P 1'
#
loop_
_entity.id
_entity.type
_entity.pdbx_description
1 polymer ?
#
loop_
_entity_poly.entity_id
_entity_poly.type
_entity_poly.pdbx_seq_one_letter_code
_entity_poly.pdbx_strand_id
1 'polypeptide(L)' 'MARLIYWFLKKWTNHKRALGLFFAHYNYCRKHRSLKGQTPAMAHGLTTGARSVRELLERVTAP' A
#
# COMPACT_ATOMS: atom_id res chain seq x y z
N MET A 1 7.96 0.83 13.63
CA MET A 1 6.55 1.23 13.88
C MET A 1 5.61 0.08 13.56
N ALA A 2 5.24 -0.72 14.56
CA ALA A 2 4.16 -1.69 14.41
C ALA A 2 2.83 -0.95 14.56
N ARG A 3 2.15 -0.67 13.45
CA ARG A 3 0.77 -0.15 13.47
C ARG A 3 -0.08 -1.14 14.27
N LEU A 4 -0.80 -0.67 15.29
CA LEU A 4 -1.60 -1.48 16.23
C LEU A 4 -2.42 -2.59 15.55
N ILE A 5 -2.94 -2.32 14.35
CA ILE A 5 -3.80 -3.24 13.60
C ILE A 5 -3.03 -4.43 12.97
N TYR A 6 -1.72 -4.34 12.76
CA TYR A 6 -0.95 -5.47 12.18
C TYR A 6 -0.57 -6.51 13.24
N TRP A 7 -0.08 -6.08 14.40
CA TRP A 7 0.56 -6.99 15.37
C TRP A 7 -0.42 -7.91 16.12
N PHE A 8 -1.66 -7.48 16.36
CA PHE A 8 -2.64 -8.25 17.16
C PHE A 8 -3.54 -9.19 16.34
N LEU A 9 -3.17 -9.51 15.10
CA LEU A 9 -3.96 -10.41 14.25
C LEU A 9 -3.78 -11.87 14.68
N LYS A 10 -4.87 -12.45 15.23
CA LYS A 10 -4.92 -13.83 15.76
C LYS A 10 -4.60 -14.92 14.71
N LYS A 11 -4.81 -14.62 13.42
CA LYS A 11 -4.49 -15.51 12.29
C LYS A 11 -3.36 -14.92 11.44
N TRP A 12 -2.33 -15.72 11.19
CA TRP A 12 -1.16 -15.35 10.38
C TRP A 12 -1.52 -14.91 8.95
N THR A 13 -2.53 -15.53 8.35
CA THR A 13 -3.04 -15.18 7.02
C THR A 13 -3.56 -13.74 6.96
N ASN A 14 -4.25 -13.29 8.02
CA ASN A 14 -4.73 -11.92 8.10
C ASN A 14 -3.56 -10.95 8.27
N HIS A 15 -2.55 -11.32 9.06
CA HIS A 15 -1.34 -10.50 9.22
C HIS A 15 -0.63 -10.27 7.88
N LYS A 16 -0.42 -11.34 7.10
CA LYS A 16 0.15 -11.26 5.75
C LYS A 16 -0.66 -10.36 4.81
N ARG A 17 -1.99 -10.54 4.75
CA ARG A 17 -2.89 -9.73 3.93
C ARG A 17 -2.82 -8.25 4.31
N ALA A 18 -2.82 -7.98 5.62
CA ALA A 18 -2.79 -6.65 6.15
C ALA A 18 -1.45 -5.94 5.82
N LEU A 19 -0.31 -6.62 5.96
CA LEU A 19 0.99 -6.10 5.51
C LEU A 19 1.02 -5.87 3.99
N GLY A 20 0.47 -6.78 3.18
CA GLY A 20 0.37 -6.59 1.73
C GLY A 20 -0.37 -5.30 1.36
N LEU A 21 -1.51 -5.05 2.00
CA LEU A 21 -2.27 -3.80 1.85
C LEU A 21 -1.46 -2.57 2.28
N PHE A 22 -0.65 -2.68 3.33
CA PHE A 22 0.22 -1.59 3.76
C PHE A 22 1.23 -1.20 2.69
N PHE A 23 1.98 -2.19 2.20
CA PHE A 23 3.03 -1.97 1.22
C PHE A 23 2.44 -1.45 -0.08
N ALA A 24 1.30 -1.98 -0.50
CA ALA A 24 0.60 -1.49 -1.68
C ALA A 24 0.17 -0.02 -1.50
N HIS A 25 -0.44 0.34 -0.38
CA HIS A 25 -0.84 1.73 -0.10
C HIS A 25 0.38 2.69 -0.05
N TYR A 26 1.46 2.28 0.64
CA TYR A 26 2.67 3.10 0.76
C TYR A 26 3.35 3.36 -0.59
N ASN A 27 3.37 2.35 -1.46
CA ASN A 27 4.05 2.41 -2.76
C ASN A 27 3.22 3.07 -3.86
N TYR A 28 1.89 2.93 -3.84
CA TYR A 28 1.05 3.37 -4.95
C TYR A 28 0.16 4.58 -4.66
N CYS A 29 -0.26 4.80 -3.40
CA CYS A 29 -1.22 5.85 -3.05
C CYS A 29 -0.55 7.04 -2.34
N ARG A 30 0.42 6.79 -1.46
CA ARG A 30 1.03 7.83 -0.64
C ARG A 30 2.14 8.57 -1.40
N LYS A 31 1.96 9.87 -1.58
CA LYS A 31 3.01 10.79 -2.06
C LYS A 31 4.00 11.08 -0.95
N HIS A 32 5.30 11.06 -1.25
CA HIS A 32 6.35 11.37 -0.27
C HIS A 32 7.05 12.68 -0.63
N ARG A 33 7.29 13.52 0.38
CA ARG A 33 8.03 14.78 0.20
C ARG A 33 9.48 14.54 -0.24
N SER A 34 10.12 13.49 0.27
CA SER A 34 11.49 13.09 -0.11
C SER A 34 11.61 12.70 -1.59
N LEU A 35 10.52 12.23 -2.20
CA LEU A 35 10.43 11.87 -3.62
C LEU A 35 9.83 13.01 -4.47
N LYS A 36 9.94 14.26 -4.00
CA LYS A 36 9.40 15.46 -4.68
C LYS A 36 7.89 15.34 -4.99
N GLY A 37 7.13 14.74 -4.07
CA GLY A 37 5.69 14.55 -4.21
C GLY A 37 5.28 13.34 -5.07
N GLN A 38 6.24 12.53 -5.52
CA GLN A 38 5.97 11.26 -6.20
C GLN A 38 5.70 10.13 -5.20
N THR A 39 5.02 9.09 -5.67
CA THR A 39 4.94 7.82 -4.94
C THR A 39 6.22 7.00 -5.19
N PRO A 40 6.57 6.04 -4.32
CA PRO A 40 7.75 5.20 -4.55
C PRO A 40 7.65 4.42 -5.87
N ALA A 41 6.46 3.93 -6.21
CA ALA A 41 6.26 3.24 -7.49
C ALA A 41 6.42 4.18 -8.70
N MET A 42 6.08 5.47 -8.58
CA MET A 42 6.36 6.47 -9.61
C MET A 42 7.86 6.76 -9.73
N ALA A 43 8.57 6.90 -8.62
CA ALA A 43 10.01 7.15 -8.61
C ALA A 43 10.82 6.03 -9.28
N HIS A 44 10.30 4.79 -9.25
CA HIS A 44 10.87 3.63 -9.93
C HIS A 44 10.28 3.37 -11.33
N GLY A 45 9.45 4.26 -11.86
CA GLY A 45 8.88 4.12 -13.21
C GLY A 45 7.86 3.00 -13.37
N LEU A 46 7.36 2.41 -12.28
CA LEU A 46 6.36 1.34 -12.31
C LEU A 46 4.95 1.86 -12.60
N THR A 47 4.73 3.16 -12.44
CA THR A 47 3.46 3.83 -12.66
C THR A 47 3.69 5.28 -13.08
N THR A 48 2.79 5.79 -13.91
CA THR A 48 2.74 7.18 -14.36
C THR A 48 1.97 8.10 -13.39
N GLY A 49 1.28 7.57 -12.38
CA GLY A 49 0.43 8.37 -11.50
C GLY A 49 0.12 7.73 -10.14
N ALA A 50 -0.15 8.58 -9.14
CA ALA A 50 -0.60 8.13 -7.83
C ALA A 50 -1.97 7.46 -7.96
N ARG A 51 -2.11 6.23 -7.46
CA ARG A 51 -3.37 5.50 -7.46
C ARG A 51 -4.23 5.92 -6.29
N SER A 52 -5.55 5.85 -6.47
CA SER A 52 -6.48 6.05 -5.36
C SER A 52 -6.57 4.81 -4.47
N VAL A 53 -6.97 4.99 -3.21
CA VAL A 53 -7.24 3.85 -2.30
C VAL A 53 -8.37 2.97 -2.85
N ARG A 54 -9.35 3.57 -3.55
CA ARG A 54 -10.44 2.86 -4.21
C ARG A 54 -9.92 1.87 -5.26
N GLU A 55 -9.11 2.33 -6.20
CA GLU A 55 -8.52 1.46 -7.25
C GLU A 55 -7.68 0.33 -6.64
N LEU A 56 -7.02 0.60 -5.52
CA LEU A 56 -6.23 -0.40 -4.81
C LEU A 56 -7.13 -1.49 -4.20
N LEU A 57 -8.27 -1.11 -3.62
CA LEU A 57 -9.24 -2.06 -3.06
C LEU A 57 -9.95 -2.87 -4.15
N GLU A 58 -10.30 -2.25 -5.28
CA GLU A 58 -10.88 -2.93 -6.43
C GLU A 58 -9.93 -4.03 -6.95
N ARG A 59 -8.64 -3.74 -7.06
CA ARG A 59 -7.63 -4.73 -7.47
C ARG A 59 -7.42 -5.87 -6.46
N VAL A 60 -7.59 -5.61 -5.16
CA VAL A 60 -7.44 -6.64 -4.12
C VAL A 60 -8.70 -7.50 -3.99
N THR A 61 -9.86 -6.97 -4.40
CA THR A 61 -11.16 -7.64 -4.29
C THR A 61 -11.58 -8.33 -5.60
N ALA A 62 -10.88 -8.04 -6.70
CA ALA A 62 -11.06 -8.75 -7.96
C ALA A 62 -10.85 -10.27 -7.75
N PRO A 63 -11.74 -11.13 -8.29
CA PRO A 63 -11.69 -12.57 -8.12
C PRO A 63 -10.47 -13.22 -8.76
#